data_AF-A0A9D4UCM2-F1
#
_entry.id   AF-A0A9D4UCM2-F1
#
_cell.length_a   1.000
_cell.length_b   1.000
_cell.length_c   1.000
_cell.angle_alpha   90.00
_cell.angle_beta   90.00
_cell.angle_gamma   90.00
#
_symmetry.space_group_name_H-M   'P 1'
#
loop_
_entity.id
_entity.type
_entity.pdbx_description
1 polymer ?
#
loop_
_entity_poly.entity_id
_entity_poly.type
_entity_poly.pdbx_seq_one_letter_code
_entity_poly.pdbx_strand_id
1 'polypeptide(L)'
;MVIGGMLFVFYLPFVAPKKQSASFVFLNFVEFPNSASVPDKAYGVIMSLLISQYSLFGYDAAAHLTEETKGADMNGPIAILYSLGMVSLLGWAVILVLTFCIQ
;
A
#
# COMPACT_ATOMS: atom_id res chain seq x y z
N MET A 1 -6.71 10.42 -5.58
CA MET A 1 -6.02 9.72 -4.48
C MET A 1 -4.50 9.89 -4.49
N VAL A 2 -3.83 9.85 -5.65
CA VAL A 2 -2.36 9.93 -5.76
C VAL A 2 -1.75 11.15 -5.05
N ILE A 3 -2.31 12.35 -5.24
CA ILE A 3 -1.81 13.59 -4.61
C ILE A 3 -1.89 13.52 -3.08
N GLY A 4 -3.02 13.04 -2.54
CA GLY A 4 -3.19 12.86 -1.10
C GLY A 4 -2.23 11.83 -0.51
N GLY A 5 -2.02 10.71 -1.22
CA GLY A 5 -1.03 9.70 -0.83
C GLY A 5 0.39 10.25 -0.82
N MET A 6 0.79 11.01 -1.85
CA MET A 6 2.10 11.64 -1.91
C MET A 6 2.29 12.65 -0.77
N LEU A 7 1.30 13.53 -0.53
CA LEU A 7 1.35 14.48 0.58
C LEU A 7 1.49 13.75 1.92
N PHE A 8 0.77 12.65 2.13
CA PHE A 8 0.87 11.85 3.35
C PHE A 8 2.28 11.25 3.54
N VAL A 9 2.85 10.64 2.48
CA VAL A 9 4.19 10.04 2.49
C VAL A 9 5.26 11.08 2.83
N PHE A 10 5.16 12.30 2.33
CA PHE A 10 6.12 13.35 2.65
C PHE A 10 5.87 13.99 4.01
N TYR A 11 4.62 14.31 4.34
CA TYR A 11 4.29 15.10 5.53
C TYR A 11 4.50 14.32 6.84
N LEU A 12 4.14 13.03 6.88
CA LEU A 12 4.19 12.26 8.13
C LEU A 12 5.62 12.13 8.71
N PRO A 13 6.68 11.81 7.92
CA PRO A 13 8.05 11.78 8.42
C PRO A 13 8.58 13.14 8.87
N PHE A 14 8.07 14.25 8.31
CA PHE A 14 8.44 15.60 8.76
C PHE A 14 7.87 15.92 10.14
N VAL A 15 6.63 15.50 10.41
CA VAL A 15 5.95 15.75 11.70
C VAL A 15 6.36 14.75 12.78
N ALA A 16 6.78 13.53 12.41
CA ALA A 16 7.12 12.48 13.37
C ALA A 16 8.33 12.85 14.25
N PRO A 17 8.16 12.95 15.58
CA PRO A 17 9.23 13.41 16.48
C PRO A 17 10.32 12.36 16.71
N LYS A 18 10.00 11.08 16.57
CA LYS A 18 10.94 9.96 16.60
C LYS A 18 10.63 9.01 15.45
N LYS A 19 11.69 8.47 14.85
CA LYS A 19 11.63 7.50 13.75
C LYS A 19 12.21 6.17 14.23
N GLN A 20 11.57 5.06 13.87
CA GLN A 20 12.05 3.73 14.17
C GLN A 20 13.31 3.39 13.36
N SER A 21 14.12 2.47 13.88
CA SER A 21 15.28 1.94 13.16
C SER A 21 14.84 1.08 11.98
N ALA A 22 15.64 1.03 10.91
CA ALA A 22 15.40 0.14 9.78
C ALA A 22 15.33 -1.34 10.21
N SER A 23 16.08 -1.73 11.25
CA SER A 23 16.00 -3.09 11.81
C SER A 23 14.64 -3.38 12.45
N PHE A 24 13.94 -2.38 12.95
CA PHE A 24 12.58 -2.56 13.46
C PHE A 24 11.61 -2.73 12.28
N VAL A 25 11.67 -1.84 11.29
CA VAL A 25 10.76 -1.85 10.15
C VAL A 25 10.82 -3.15 9.33
N PHE A 26 12.02 -3.70 9.11
CA PHE A 26 12.20 -4.86 8.23
C PHE A 26 12.33 -6.21 8.95
N LEU A 27 12.72 -6.23 10.24
CA LEU A 27 13.03 -7.46 10.96
C LEU A 27 12.16 -7.69 12.21
N ASN A 28 11.45 -6.69 12.73
CA ASN A 28 10.54 -6.90 13.85
C ASN A 28 9.13 -7.27 13.36
N PHE A 29 8.61 -8.37 13.90
CA PHE A 29 7.21 -8.74 13.78
C PHE A 29 6.53 -8.41 15.11
N VAL A 30 5.63 -7.43 15.09
CA VAL A 30 4.88 -7.03 16.30
C VAL A 30 3.70 -7.98 16.48
N GLU A 31 3.76 -8.81 17.52
CA GLU A 31 2.65 -9.68 17.93
C GLU A 31 1.78 -8.91 18.94
N PHE A 32 0.45 -8.95 18.80
CA PHE A 32 -0.47 -8.31 19.75
C PHE A 32 -0.79 -9.30 20.91
N PRO A 33 -0.32 -9.04 22.15
CA PRO A 33 -0.44 -10.03 23.21
C PRO A 33 -1.82 -10.13 23.86
N ASN A 34 -2.79 -9.25 23.53
CA ASN A 34 -4.01 -9.08 24.32
C ASN A 34 -5.34 -9.00 23.55
N SER A 35 -5.38 -9.36 22.26
CA SER A 35 -6.65 -9.33 21.53
C SER A 35 -6.67 -10.41 20.47
N ALA A 36 -7.62 -11.34 20.63
CA ALA A 36 -7.89 -12.50 19.81
C ALA A 36 -7.01 -13.74 20.09
N SER A 37 -7.71 -14.82 20.36
CA SER A 37 -7.28 -16.21 20.45
C SER A 37 -6.73 -16.78 19.13
N VAL A 38 -5.96 -16.00 18.38
CA VAL A 38 -5.28 -16.44 17.14
C VAL A 38 -3.79 -16.12 17.25
N PRO A 39 -3.02 -16.94 18.00
CA PRO A 39 -1.59 -16.77 18.20
C PRO A 39 -0.79 -17.40 17.05
N ASP A 40 -1.17 -17.12 15.80
CA ASP A 40 -0.48 -17.71 14.65
C ASP A 40 0.08 -16.63 13.73
N LYS A 41 1.40 -16.65 13.58
CA LYS A 41 2.14 -15.78 12.64
C LYS A 41 1.58 -15.92 11.23
N ALA A 42 1.08 -17.10 10.86
CA ALA A 42 0.45 -17.33 9.57
C ALA A 42 -0.81 -16.46 9.37
N TYR A 43 -1.61 -16.24 10.42
CA TYR A 43 -2.80 -15.38 10.34
C TYR A 43 -2.44 -13.92 10.07
N GLY A 44 -1.41 -13.39 10.75
CA GLY A 44 -0.91 -12.03 10.52
C GLY A 44 -0.40 -11.84 9.09
N VAL A 45 0.27 -12.86 8.53
CA VAL A 45 0.73 -12.86 7.13
C VAL A 45 -0.46 -12.85 6.16
N ILE A 46 -1.47 -13.69 6.38
CA ILE A 46 -2.67 -13.74 5.53
C ILE A 46 -3.43 -12.40 5.58
N MET A 47 -3.57 -11.80 6.76
CA MET A 47 -4.20 -10.47 6.90
C MET A 47 -3.41 -9.37 6.18
N SER A 48 -2.08 -9.41 6.24
CA SER A 48 -1.22 -8.47 5.51
C SER A 48 -1.38 -8.63 3.99
N LEU A 49 -1.51 -9.86 3.52
CA LEU A 49 -1.75 -10.18 2.11
C LEU A 49 -3.14 -9.70 1.64
N LEU A 50 -4.16 -9.82 2.50
CA LEU A 50 -5.51 -9.35 2.21
C LEU A 50 -5.56 -7.82 1.99
N ILE A 51 -4.87 -7.04 2.83
CA ILE A 51 -4.76 -5.58 2.68
C ILE A 51 -4.06 -5.22 1.36
N SER A 52 -3.06 -5.99 0.93
CA SER A 52 -2.41 -5.79 -0.36
C SER A 52 -3.39 -5.95 -1.54
N GLN A 53 -4.35 -6.87 -1.45
CA GLN A 53 -5.33 -7.12 -2.51
C GLN A 53 -6.36 -5.99 -2.64
N TYR A 54 -6.77 -5.39 -1.51
CA TYR A 54 -7.67 -4.23 -1.51
C TYR A 54 -7.10 -3.02 -2.27
N SER A 55 -5.78 -2.86 -2.26
CA SER A 55 -5.12 -1.78 -3.01
C SER A 55 -5.25 -1.98 -4.53
N LEU A 56 -5.39 -3.22 -5.01
CA LEU A 56 -5.48 -3.52 -6.43
C LEU A 56 -6.85 -3.22 -7.02
N PHE A 57 -7.92 -3.26 -6.23
CA PHE A 57 -9.31 -3.12 -6.69
C PHE A 57 -9.61 -1.84 -7.51
N GLY A 58 -8.76 -0.81 -7.42
CA GLY A 58 -8.89 0.42 -8.21
C GLY A 58 -8.64 0.27 -9.72
N TYR A 59 -8.14 -0.88 -10.20
CA TYR A 59 -7.86 -1.07 -11.64
C TYR A 59 -9.13 -1.14 -12.51
N ASP A 60 -10.26 -1.57 -11.93
CA ASP A 60 -11.50 -1.82 -12.70
C ASP A 60 -12.09 -0.51 -13.28
N ALA A 61 -11.98 0.58 -12.51
CA ALA A 61 -12.35 1.91 -12.99
C ALA A 61 -11.47 2.40 -14.16
N ALA A 62 -10.19 2.00 -14.19
CA ALA A 62 -9.28 2.34 -15.28
C ALA A 62 -9.61 1.54 -16.55
N ALA A 63 -10.01 0.28 -16.42
CA ALA A 63 -10.42 -0.56 -17.54
C ALA A 63 -11.68 -0.02 -18.23
N HIS A 64 -12.68 0.42 -17.45
CA HIS A 64 -13.92 0.99 -18.00
C HIS A 64 -13.69 2.32 -18.75
N LEU A 65 -12.76 3.17 -18.27
CA LEU A 65 -12.43 4.44 -18.93
C LEU A 65 -11.61 4.25 -20.22
N THR A 66 -10.90 3.13 -20.36
CA THR A 66 -10.11 2.87 -21.58
C THR A 66 -10.97 2.49 -22.79
N GLU A 67 -12.21 2.05 -22.59
CA GLU A 67 -13.15 1.69 -23.66
C GLU A 67 -13.62 2.92 -24.47
N GLU A 68 -13.66 4.09 -23.84
CA GLU A 68 -14.01 5.39 -24.47
C GLU A 68 -12.79 6.12 -25.08
N THR A 69 -11.60 5.51 -25.04
CA THR A 69 -10.35 6.15 -25.50
C THR A 69 -9.96 5.68 -26.89
N LYS A 70 -9.65 6.64 -27.79
CA LYS A 70 -9.22 6.37 -29.17
C LYS A 70 -7.90 5.57 -29.18
N GLY A 71 -7.92 4.33 -29.69
CA GLY A 71 -6.77 3.40 -29.68
C GLY A 71 -6.72 2.46 -28.45
N ALA A 72 -7.89 2.08 -27.93
CA ALA A 72 -8.07 1.23 -26.75
C ALA A 72 -7.29 -0.10 -26.80
N ASP A 73 -7.08 -0.66 -27.99
CA ASP A 73 -6.46 -1.97 -28.23
C ASP A 73 -5.01 -2.06 -27.73
N MET A 74 -4.24 -0.96 -27.79
CA MET A 74 -2.90 -0.86 -27.18
C MET A 74 -2.90 -0.09 -25.87
N ASN A 75 -3.70 0.96 -25.76
CA ASN A 75 -3.64 1.87 -24.62
C ASN A 75 -4.31 1.29 -23.37
N GLY A 76 -5.31 0.42 -23.52
CA GLY A 76 -5.98 -0.30 -22.44
C GLY A 76 -5.02 -1.13 -21.58
N PRO A 77 -4.32 -2.13 -22.14
CA PRO A 77 -3.41 -2.98 -21.36
C PRO A 77 -2.24 -2.18 -20.74
N ILE A 78 -1.73 -1.16 -21.45
CA ILE A 78 -0.67 -0.28 -20.91
C ILE A 78 -1.20 0.52 -19.71
N ALA A 79 -2.40 1.10 -19.81
CA ALA A 79 -3.00 1.87 -18.72
C ALA A 79 -3.24 1.02 -17.47
N ILE A 80 -3.63 -0.24 -17.63
CA ILE A 80 -3.80 -1.19 -16.52
C ILE A 80 -2.45 -1.46 -15.83
N LEU A 81 -1.39 -1.75 -16.60
CA LEU A 81 -0.05 -1.98 -16.03
C LEU A 81 0.48 -0.75 -15.28
N TYR A 82 0.32 0.44 -15.87
CA TYR A 82 0.73 1.69 -15.22
C TYR A 82 -0.05 1.97 -13.93
N SER A 83 -1.38 1.75 -13.97
CA SER A 83 -2.23 1.93 -12.79
C SER A 83 -1.85 0.98 -11.68
N LEU A 84 -1.62 -0.30 -12.01
CA LEU A 84 -1.16 -1.33 -11.09
C LEU A 84 0.19 -0.97 -10.45
N GLY A 85 1.17 -0.59 -11.27
CA GLY A 85 2.50 -0.19 -10.79
C GLY A 85 2.45 1.03 -9.89
N MET A 86 1.70 2.08 -10.28
CA MET A 86 1.63 3.32 -9.52
C MET A 86 0.95 3.14 -8.16
N VAL A 87 -0.15 2.38 -8.12
CA VAL A 87 -0.86 2.09 -6.86
C VAL A 87 -0.02 1.21 -5.94
N SER A 88 0.69 0.22 -6.49
CA SER A 88 1.58 -0.65 -5.70
C SER A 88 2.72 0.14 -5.07
N LEU A 89 3.37 1.03 -5.84
CA LEU A 89 4.47 1.87 -5.35
C LEU A 89 4.01 2.86 -4.27
N LEU A 90 2.89 3.53 -4.47
CA LEU A 90 2.35 4.49 -3.49
C LEU A 90 1.89 3.79 -2.21
N GLY A 91 1.20 2.64 -2.33
CA GLY A 91 0.79 1.84 -1.17
C GLY A 91 1.97 1.38 -0.34
N TRP A 92 3.03 0.91 -1.00
CA TRP A 92 4.28 0.50 -0.33
C TRP A 92 4.95 1.67 0.41
N ALA A 93 5.04 2.85 -0.22
CA ALA A 93 5.62 4.04 0.40
C ALA A 93 4.83 4.50 1.64
N VAL A 94 3.50 4.44 1.60
CA VAL A 94 2.64 4.76 2.76
C VAL A 94 2.90 3.81 3.93
N ILE A 95 2.97 2.50 3.66
CA ILE A 95 3.24 1.48 4.69
C ILE A 95 4.61 1.71 5.32
N LEU A 96 5.65 1.95 4.51
CA LEU A 96 6.98 2.25 5.05
C LEU A 96 6.96 3.47 5.98
N VAL A 97 6.36 4.56 5.52
CA VAL A 97 6.28 5.81 6.30
C VAL A 97 5.54 5.60 7.62
N LEU A 98 4.44 4.85 7.62
CA LEU A 98 3.72 4.48 8.84
C LEU A 98 4.59 3.68 9.80
N THR A 99 5.28 2.63 9.32
CA THR A 99 6.12 1.78 10.17
C THR A 99 7.37 2.52 10.67
N PHE A 100 7.89 3.50 9.94
CA PHE A 100 8.98 4.36 10.42
C PHE A 100 8.50 5.38 11.46
N CYS A 101 7.25 5.83 11.38
CA CYS A 101 6.72 6.87 12.28
C CYS A 101 5.98 6.31 13.51
N ILE A 102 5.77 4.99 13.58
CA ILE A 102 5.14 4.32 14.72
C ILE A 102 6.01 4.43 15.98
N GLN A 103 5.37 4.61 17.13
CA GLN A 103 6.04 4.82 18.43
C GLN A 103 5.49 3.88 19.48
#